data_AF-A0A3C0GIL9-F1
#
_entry.id   AF-A0A3C0GIL9-F1
#
_cell.length_a   1.000
_cell.length_b   1.000
_cell.length_c   1.000
_cell.angle_alpha   90.00
_cell.angle_beta   90.00
_cell.angle_gamma   90.00
#
_symmetry.space_group_name_H-M   'P 1'
#
loop_
_entity.id
_entity.type
_entity.pdbx_description
1 polymer ?
#
loop_
_entity_poly.entity_id
_entity_poly.type
_entity_poly.pdbx_seq_one_letter_code
_entity_poly.pdbx_strand_id
1 'polypeptide(L)'
;MNKRTYNILFHLHTVSGIVISVALYVIFFTGSFSFFRDEIANWERGHTVEIPDEIQLNFDETFQHMSTEKNLYGRDIELRHYYNEQNIGVNLGSSKDTLLTKEDAAGSFYYLNTKDATTKDY
;
A
#
# COMPACT_ATOMS: atom_id res chain seq x y z
N MET A 1 46.71 -36.61 2.27
CA MET A 1 45.81 -35.85 3.17
C MET A 1 45.32 -36.78 4.26
N ASN A 2 45.31 -36.38 5.53
CA ASN A 2 44.87 -37.27 6.63
C ASN A 2 43.35 -37.58 6.49
N LYS A 3 42.94 -38.83 6.73
CA LYS A 3 41.55 -39.31 6.68
C LYS A 3 40.61 -38.44 7.54
N ARG A 4 41.10 -37.94 8.68
CA ARG A 4 40.36 -37.01 9.54
C ARG A 4 40.05 -35.68 8.84
N THR A 5 41.04 -35.10 8.16
CA THR A 5 40.88 -33.82 7.44
C THR A 5 39.91 -33.97 6.27
N TYR A 6 39.97 -35.08 5.53
CA TYR A 6 39.03 -35.37 4.45
C TYR A 6 37.58 -35.44 4.93
N ASN A 7 37.32 -36.19 6.00
CA ASN A 7 35.96 -36.32 6.56
C ASN A 7 35.40 -34.98 7.05
N ILE A 8 36.23 -34.14 7.68
CA ILE A 8 35.80 -32.82 8.15
C ILE A 8 35.39 -31.93 6.97
N LEU A 9 36.22 -31.88 5.92
CA LEU A 9 35.92 -31.06 4.74
C LEU A 9 34.68 -31.57 4.00
N PHE A 10 34.49 -32.88 3.90
CA PHE A 10 33.34 -33.48 3.25
C PHE A 10 32.04 -33.16 3.98
N HIS A 11 31.99 -33.38 5.31
CA HIS A 11 30.82 -33.03 6.10
C HIS A 11 30.57 -31.52 6.13
N LEU A 12 31.63 -30.71 6.17
CA LEU A 12 31.50 -29.26 6.10
C LEU A 12 30.84 -28.83 4.78
N HIS A 13 31.29 -29.34 3.63
CA HIS A 13 30.72 -29.02 2.32
C HIS A 13 29.23 -29.38 2.23
N THR A 14 28.85 -30.58 2.67
CA THR A 14 27.44 -31.02 2.63
C THR A 14 26.56 -30.22 3.58
N VAL A 15 26.99 -30.06 4.84
CA VAL A 15 26.21 -29.31 5.84
C VAL A 15 26.14 -27.83 5.48
N SER A 16 27.25 -27.22 5.04
CA SER A 16 27.23 -25.83 4.57
C SER A 16 26.33 -25.64 3.35
N GLY A 17 26.35 -26.60 2.41
CA GLY A 17 25.50 -26.59 1.23
C GLY A 17 24.02 -26.60 1.60
N ILE A 18 23.61 -27.47 2.53
CA ILE A 18 22.24 -27.52 3.03
C ILE A 18 21.85 -26.21 3.72
N VAL A 19 22.69 -25.70 4.62
CA VAL A 19 22.41 -24.48 5.38
C VAL A 19 22.26 -23.27 4.46
N ILE A 20 23.20 -23.09 3.51
CA ILE A 20 23.15 -21.98 2.55
C ILE A 20 21.92 -22.11 1.63
N SER A 21 21.59 -23.31 1.18
CA SER A 21 20.40 -23.53 0.34
C SER A 21 19.11 -23.15 1.06
N VAL A 22 18.96 -23.53 2.34
CA VAL A 22 17.79 -23.15 3.15
C VAL A 22 17.74 -21.65 3.37
N ALA A 23 18.87 -21.00 3.67
CA ALA A 23 18.92 -19.56 3.85
C ALA A 23 18.51 -18.81 2.57
N LEU A 24 19.05 -19.22 1.42
CA LEU A 24 18.70 -18.63 0.12
C LEU A 24 17.23 -18.88 -0.24
N TYR A 25 16.70 -20.08 0.04
CA TYR A 25 15.29 -20.39 -0.15
C TYR A 25 14.42 -19.42 0.64
N VAL A 26 14.70 -19.21 1.93
CA VAL A 26 13.90 -18.31 2.78
C VAL A 26 13.95 -16.88 2.24
N ILE A 27 15.13 -16.37 1.88
CA ILE A 27 15.27 -14.99 1.34
C ILE A 27 14.51 -14.83 0.03
N PHE A 28 14.62 -15.78 -0.89
CA PHE A 28 13.93 -15.72 -2.16
C PHE A 28 12.41 -15.84 -1.97
N PHE A 29 11.99 -16.76 -1.11
CA PHE A 29 10.59 -16.97 -0.78
C PHE A 29 9.97 -15.71 -0.16
N THR A 30 10.56 -15.15 0.90
CA THR A 30 10.04 -13.92 1.53
C THR A 30 10.13 -12.72 0.59
N GLY A 31 11.16 -12.64 -0.26
CA GLY A 31 11.27 -11.64 -1.32
C GLY A 31 10.11 -11.70 -2.30
N SER A 32 9.71 -12.90 -2.75
CA SER A 32 8.55 -13.07 -3.62
C SER A 32 7.24 -12.64 -2.95
N PHE A 33 7.04 -12.97 -1.66
CA PHE A 33 5.87 -12.51 -0.91
C PHE A 33 5.83 -10.99 -0.77
N SER A 34 6.98 -10.35 -0.55
CA SER A 34 7.04 -8.89 -0.48
C SER A 34 6.73 -8.24 -1.82
N PHE A 35 7.13 -8.86 -2.93
CA PHE A 35 6.87 -8.35 -4.28
C PHE A 35 5.38 -8.42 -4.63
N PHE A 36 4.70 -9.51 -4.27
CA PHE A 36 3.27 -9.71 -4.53
C PHE A 36 2.34 -9.22 -3.41
N ARG A 37 2.87 -8.51 -2.41
CA ARG A 37 2.09 -8.08 -1.22
C ARG A 37 0.80 -7.36 -1.62
N ASP A 38 0.90 -6.40 -2.53
CA ASP A 38 -0.22 -5.55 -2.92
C ASP A 38 -1.22 -6.31 -3.78
N GLU A 39 -0.76 -7.22 -4.66
CA GLU A 39 -1.62 -8.13 -5.42
C GLU A 39 -2.42 -9.07 -4.51
N ILE A 40 -1.78 -9.62 -3.47
CA ILE A 40 -2.43 -10.50 -2.49
C ILE A 40 -3.48 -9.72 -1.70
N ALA A 41 -3.17 -8.50 -1.26
CA ALA A 41 -4.12 -7.64 -0.53
C ALA A 41 -5.35 -7.29 -1.38
N ASN A 42 -5.15 -7.00 -2.67
CA ASN A 42 -6.25 -6.77 -3.60
C ASN A 42 -7.09 -8.03 -3.84
N TRP A 43 -6.44 -9.19 -3.99
CA TRP A 43 -7.11 -10.48 -4.12
C TRP A 43 -7.97 -10.80 -2.89
N GLU A 44 -7.45 -10.60 -1.67
CA GLU A 44 -8.18 -10.82 -0.42
C GLU A 44 -9.45 -9.97 -0.33
N ARG A 45 -9.40 -8.73 -0.86
CA ARG A 45 -10.55 -7.81 -0.89
C ARG A 45 -11.52 -8.10 -2.03
N GLY A 46 -11.20 -9.02 -2.95
CA GLY A 46 -12.02 -9.34 -4.13
C GLY A 46 -11.94 -8.28 -5.23
N HIS A 47 -10.90 -7.45 -5.22
CA HIS A 47 -10.72 -6.35 -6.16
C HIS A 47 -9.82 -6.81 -7.32
N THR A 48 -10.31 -6.75 -8.56
CA THR A 48 -9.46 -6.85 -9.76
C THR A 48 -8.94 -5.46 -10.11
N VAL A 49 -7.64 -5.25 -9.93
CA VAL A 49 -6.96 -4.02 -10.36
C VAL A 49 -6.44 -4.24 -11.76
N GLU A 50 -7.06 -3.61 -12.76
CA GLU A 50 -6.32 -3.28 -13.98
C GLU A 50 -5.26 -2.26 -13.56
N ILE A 51 -4.04 -2.38 -14.07
CA ILE A 51 -2.88 -1.60 -13.65
C ILE A 51 -2.75 -0.37 -14.55
N PRO A 52 -3.32 0.80 -14.19
CA PRO A 52 -2.83 2.06 -14.67
C PRO A 52 -1.90 2.63 -13.60
N ASP A 53 -0.71 3.06 -14.01
CA ASP A 53 0.19 3.92 -13.20
C ASP A 53 -0.47 5.28 -12.86
N GLU A 54 -1.65 5.54 -13.40
CA GLU A 54 -2.43 6.76 -13.22
C GLU A 54 -3.61 6.52 -12.29
N ILE A 55 -3.91 7.51 -11.45
CA ILE A 55 -5.16 7.56 -10.69
C ILE A 55 -6.31 7.68 -11.70
N GLN A 56 -6.93 6.55 -12.06
CA GLN A 56 -8.15 6.53 -12.85
C GLN A 56 -9.32 6.97 -11.98
N LEU A 57 -9.54 8.28 -11.95
CA LEU A 57 -10.59 8.92 -11.18
C LEU A 57 -11.22 10.03 -12.03
N ASN A 58 -12.55 10.09 -12.03
CA ASN A 58 -13.24 11.27 -12.52
C ASN A 58 -13.15 12.37 -11.46
N PHE A 59 -12.15 13.26 -11.58
CA PHE A 59 -11.89 14.31 -10.59
C PHE A 59 -13.09 15.23 -10.40
N ASP A 60 -13.79 15.62 -11.46
CA ASP A 60 -14.93 16.53 -11.38
C ASP A 60 -16.07 15.91 -10.55
N GLU A 61 -16.45 14.68 -10.88
CA GLU A 61 -17.50 13.94 -10.17
C GLU A 61 -17.11 13.67 -8.72
N THR A 62 -15.84 13.33 -8.49
CA THR A 62 -15.33 13.07 -7.13
C THR A 62 -15.36 14.33 -6.27
N PHE A 63 -14.85 15.45 -6.78
CA PHE A 63 -14.88 16.71 -6.04
C PHE A 63 -16.31 17.21 -5.84
N GLN A 64 -17.20 16.97 -6.80
CA GLN A 64 -18.62 17.26 -6.63
C GLN A 64 -19.23 16.42 -5.50
N HIS A 65 -18.98 15.10 -5.47
CA HIS A 65 -19.44 14.23 -4.39
C HIS A 65 -18.87 14.66 -3.03
N MET A 66 -17.56 14.91 -2.95
CA MET A 66 -16.90 15.40 -1.73
C MET A 66 -17.47 16.74 -1.24
N SER A 67 -17.83 17.64 -2.16
CA SER A 67 -18.41 18.94 -1.82
C SER A 67 -19.80 18.85 -1.20
N THR A 68 -20.54 17.77 -1.50
CA THR A 68 -21.84 17.47 -0.87
C THR A 68 -21.69 17.10 0.59
N GLU A 69 -20.63 16.37 0.94
CA GLU A 69 -20.40 15.90 2.31
C GLU A 69 -19.74 16.97 3.19
N LYS A 70 -18.77 17.71 2.63
CA LYS A 70 -18.04 18.76 3.35
C LYS A 70 -17.73 19.94 2.46
N ASN A 71 -17.75 21.14 3.06
CA ASN A 71 -17.28 22.34 2.39
C ASN A 71 -15.78 22.22 2.05
N LEU A 72 -15.45 22.21 0.75
CA LEU A 72 -14.08 22.14 0.24
C LEU A 72 -13.39 23.51 0.15
N TYR A 73 -14.14 24.61 0.32
CA TYR A 73 -13.61 25.96 0.18
C TYR A 73 -12.50 26.24 1.20
N GLY A 74 -11.40 26.83 0.71
CA GLY A 74 -10.26 27.21 1.54
C GLY A 74 -9.47 26.04 2.12
N ARG A 75 -9.64 24.82 1.59
CA ARG A 75 -8.90 23.63 2.02
C ARG A 75 -7.83 23.23 1.02
N ASP A 76 -6.75 22.69 1.55
CA ASP A 76 -5.77 21.97 0.76
C ASP A 76 -6.22 20.51 0.69
N ILE A 77 -6.40 19.98 -0.53
CA ILE A 77 -6.82 18.60 -0.76
C ILE A 77 -5.63 17.84 -1.33
N GLU A 78 -5.29 16.71 -0.71
CA GLU A 78 -4.20 15.87 -1.14
C GLU A 78 -4.70 14.45 -1.41
N LEU A 79 -4.45 13.97 -2.63
CA LEU A 79 -4.77 12.62 -3.08
C LEU A 79 -3.46 11.84 -3.18
N ARG A 80 -3.34 10.74 -2.43
CA ARG A 80 -2.14 9.91 -2.45
C ARG A 80 -2.46 8.47 -2.79
N HIS A 81 -1.74 7.96 -3.78
CA HIS A 81 -1.74 6.56 -4.18
C HIS A 81 -0.46 5.92 -3.63
N TYR A 82 -0.55 5.26 -2.47
CA TYR A 82 0.62 4.68 -1.79
C TYR A 82 0.97 3.28 -2.26
N TYR A 83 -0.04 2.51 -2.66
CA TYR A 83 0.04 1.12 -3.08
C TYR A 83 -0.88 0.96 -4.28
N ASN A 84 -0.61 -0.03 -5.14
CA ASN A 84 -1.42 -0.37 -6.32
C ASN A 84 -2.78 -0.97 -5.93
N GLU A 85 -3.56 -0.27 -5.12
CA GLU A 85 -4.87 -0.64 -4.61
C GLU A 85 -5.94 0.28 -5.23
N GLN A 86 -7.19 -0.17 -5.26
CA GLN A 86 -8.32 0.67 -5.70
C GLN A 86 -8.62 1.83 -4.74
N ASN A 87 -8.09 1.78 -3.51
CA ASN A 87 -8.32 2.81 -2.51
C ASN A 87 -7.14 3.78 -2.49
N ILE A 88 -7.42 5.07 -2.65
CA ILE A 88 -6.45 6.15 -2.50
C ILE A 88 -6.70 6.89 -1.19
N GLY A 89 -5.63 7.39 -0.56
CA GLY A 89 -5.74 8.21 0.64
C GLY A 89 -6.11 9.64 0.27
N VAL A 90 -7.17 10.17 0.88
CA VAL A 90 -7.59 11.56 0.76
C VAL A 90 -7.30 12.27 2.07
N ASN A 91 -6.46 13.30 2.03
CA ASN A 91 -6.23 14.19 3.15
C ASN A 91 -6.85 15.55 2.85
N LEU A 92 -7.83 15.93 3.67
CA LEU A 92 -8.41 17.27 3.70
C LEU A 92 -7.73 18.06 4.81
N GLY A 93 -6.99 19.09 4.42
CA GLY A 93 -6.45 20.07 5.35
C GLY A 93 -7.56 20.84 6.08
N SER A 94 -7.19 21.49 7.17
CA SER A 94 -8.08 22.42 7.86
C SER A 94 -8.49 23.56 6.92
N SER A 95 -9.75 23.98 6.97
CA SER A 95 -10.20 25.12 6.16
C SER A 95 -9.59 26.41 6.68
N LYS A 96 -9.14 27.25 5.75
CA LYS A 96 -8.65 28.60 5.99
C LYS A 96 -9.78 29.63 6.04
N ASP A 97 -11.03 29.20 5.89
CA ASP A 97 -12.22 30.05 6.00
C ASP A 97 -12.46 30.44 7.46
N THR A 98 -12.47 31.75 7.73
CA THR A 98 -12.66 32.32 9.07
C THR A 98 -14.12 32.33 9.53
N LEU A 99 -15.06 32.01 8.63
CA LEU A 99 -16.49 31.95 8.93
C LEU A 99 -16.94 30.58 9.48
N LEU A 100 -16.12 29.54 9.35
CA LEU A 100 -16.42 28.19 9.82
C LEU A 100 -16.15 28.03 11.31
N THR A 101 -16.92 27.13 11.95
CA THR A 101 -16.64 26.70 13.32
C THR A 101 -15.32 25.90 13.38
N LYS A 102 -14.72 25.76 14.56
CA LYS A 102 -13.47 25.00 14.70
C LYS A 102 -13.66 23.52 14.37
N GLU A 103 -14.82 22.94 14.69
CA GLU A 103 -15.13 21.56 14.31
C GLU A 103 -15.29 21.45 12.79
N ASP A 104 -16.05 22.35 12.16
CA ASP A 104 -16.28 22.30 10.72
C ASP A 104 -14.99 22.59 9.95
N ALA A 105 -14.11 23.45 10.45
CA ALA A 105 -12.83 23.78 9.85
C ALA A 105 -11.76 22.68 10.03
N ALA A 106 -11.99 21.66 10.86
CA ALA A 106 -11.00 20.62 11.11
C ALA A 106 -10.64 19.83 9.84
N GLY A 107 -9.39 19.37 9.77
CA GLY A 107 -8.95 18.44 8.74
C GLY A 107 -9.52 17.04 8.94
N SER A 108 -9.51 16.23 7.88
CA SER A 108 -9.93 14.83 7.93
C SER A 108 -9.16 13.97 6.94
N PHE A 109 -8.95 12.70 7.31
CA PHE A 109 -8.32 11.71 6.45
C PHE A 109 -9.25 10.52 6.29
N TYR A 110 -9.40 10.03 5.06
CA TYR A 110 -10.17 8.84 4.73
C TYR A 110 -9.63 8.19 3.46
N TYR A 111 -10.03 6.94 3.22
CA TYR A 111 -9.76 6.22 1.98
C TYR A 111 -10.92 6.40 1.01
N LEU A 112 -10.62 6.70 -0.26
CA LEU A 112 -11.58 6.81 -1.35
C LEU A 112 -11.33 5.67 -2.34
N ASN A 113 -12.36 4.92 -2.68
CA ASN A 113 -12.32 3.96 -3.76
C ASN A 113 -12.45 4.67 -5.12
N THR A 114 -11.50 4.47 -6.02
CA THR A 114 -11.45 5.16 -7.32
C THR A 114 -12.54 4.75 -8.30
N LYS A 115 -13.21 3.61 -8.07
CA LYS A 115 -14.20 3.05 -9.01
C LYS A 115 -15.64 3.46 -8.69
N ASP A 116 -16.00 3.49 -7.42
CA ASP A 116 -17.37 3.75 -6.96
C ASP A 116 -17.49 4.98 -6.06
N ALA A 117 -16.39 5.72 -5.86
CA ALA A 117 -16.28 6.90 -5.01
C ALA A 117 -16.70 6.65 -3.54
N THR A 118 -16.72 5.39 -3.10
CA THR A 118 -17.05 5.06 -1.71
C THR A 118 -15.93 5.46 -0.77
N THR A 119 -16.29 6.01 0.39
CA THR A 119 -15.35 6.44 1.42
C THR A 119 -15.28 5.43 2.56
N LYS A 120 -14.10 5.24 3.13
CA LYS A 120 -13.86 4.46 4.35
C LYS A 120 -12.98 5.25 5.30
N ASP A 121 -13.42 5.31 6.55
CA ASP A 121 -12.62 5.86 7.64
C ASP A 121 -11.48 4.90 8.03
N TYR A 122 -10.49 5.45 8.74
CA TYR A 122 -9.35 4.72 9.30
C TYR A 122 -9.76 3.86 10.50
#